data_AF-A0A0J7N2W5-F1
#
_entry.id   AF-A0A0J7N2W5-F1
#
_cell.length_a   1.000
_cell.length_b   1.000
_cell.length_c   1.000
_cell.angle_alpha   90.00
_cell.angle_beta   90.00
_cell.angle_gamma   90.00
#
_symmetry.space_group_name_H-M   'P 1'
#
loop_
_entity.id
_entity.type
_entity.pdbx_description
1 polymer ?
#
loop_
_entity_poly.entity_id
_entity_poly.type
_entity_poly.pdbx_seq_one_letter_code
_entity_poly.pdbx_strand_id
1 'polypeptide(L)'
;MKYGCSMNFAGKEICINLIFTFCGYDWEQFNYTLLPDIMKIFPTGGSANTVIHYSQVFQSGKFRQYDYGRTKNLLTYDSAEPPDYNLANIMVSIAIFYGPGDTMIDIMDVKRLSCALPNVMDVYEVPWPNFNHMDFIWAKDASKLVYERVLKIMRKENPNNITSAMIINDECYTLNL
;
A
#
# COMPACT_ATOMS: atom_id res chain seq x y z
N MET A 1 18.62 15.44 2.54
CA MET A 1 17.46 15.71 1.65
C MET A 1 16.82 17.07 1.89
N LYS A 2 16.56 17.49 3.14
CA LYS A 2 15.86 18.73 3.52
C LYS A 2 16.26 19.99 2.74
N TYR A 3 17.57 20.22 2.52
CA TYR A 3 18.04 21.41 1.78
C TYR A 3 18.19 21.15 0.27
N GLY A 4 18.67 19.97 -0.13
CA GLY A 4 18.95 19.63 -1.54
C GLY A 4 17.73 19.69 -2.46
N CYS A 5 16.55 19.27 -2.00
CA CYS A 5 15.31 19.31 -2.80
C CYS A 5 14.68 20.70 -2.91
N SER A 6 15.14 21.67 -2.11
CA SER A 6 14.55 23.01 -2.01
C SER A 6 15.42 24.12 -2.61
N MET A 7 16.68 23.80 -2.98
CA MET A 7 17.70 24.78 -3.33
C MET A 7 17.52 25.41 -4.72
N ASN A 8 17.07 24.65 -5.72
CA ASN A 8 16.87 25.14 -7.09
C ASN A 8 15.95 24.19 -7.89
N PHE A 9 15.62 24.57 -9.12
CA PHE A 9 14.76 23.77 -10.02
C PHE A 9 15.28 22.33 -10.20
N ALA A 10 16.58 22.16 -10.45
CA ALA A 10 17.19 20.84 -10.62
C ALA A 10 17.07 19.95 -9.36
N GLY A 11 17.20 20.53 -8.16
CA GLY A 11 17.01 19.80 -6.91
C GLY A 11 15.58 19.30 -6.71
N LYS A 12 14.58 20.09 -7.12
CA LYS A 12 13.16 19.67 -7.10
C LYS A 12 12.93 18.52 -8.06
N GLU A 13 13.42 18.64 -9.30
CA GLU A 13 13.32 17.60 -10.34
C GLU A 13 13.93 16.28 -9.90
N ILE A 14 15.14 16.30 -9.32
CA ILE A 14 15.79 15.07 -8.84
C ILE A 14 14.95 14.40 -7.75
N CYS A 15 14.43 15.18 -6.80
CA CYS A 15 13.70 14.61 -5.67
C CYS A 15 12.33 14.06 -6.09
N ILE A 16 11.60 14.75 -6.96
CA ILE A 16 10.30 14.25 -7.43
C ILE A 16 10.47 13.01 -8.31
N ASN A 17 11.49 12.98 -9.18
CA ASN A 17 11.80 11.79 -9.98
C ASN A 17 12.18 10.60 -9.09
N LEU A 18 12.97 10.83 -8.03
CA LEU A 18 13.31 9.76 -7.08
C LEU A 18 12.05 9.19 -6.42
N ILE A 19 11.12 10.04 -5.97
CA ILE A 19 9.85 9.61 -5.38
C ILE A 19 9.05 8.78 -6.39
N PHE A 20 8.88 9.29 -7.62
CA PHE A 20 8.08 8.64 -8.64
C PHE A 20 8.68 7.34 -9.16
N THR A 21 10.01 7.19 -9.17
CA THR A 21 10.66 5.90 -9.46
C THR A 21 10.22 4.80 -8.49
N PHE A 22 9.99 5.12 -7.21
CA PHE A 22 9.57 4.12 -6.22
C PHE A 22 8.06 3.96 -6.16
N CYS A 23 7.33 5.07 -6.24
CA CYS A 23 5.90 5.09 -5.95
C CYS A 23 5.02 4.93 -7.19
N GLY A 24 5.55 5.24 -8.37
CA GLY A 24 4.83 5.35 -9.63
C GLY A 24 4.79 6.80 -10.11
N TYR A 25 4.70 7.00 -11.43
CA TYR A 25 4.69 8.33 -12.03
C TYR A 25 3.26 8.87 -12.17
N ASP A 26 2.94 9.93 -11.42
CA ASP A 26 1.74 10.75 -11.65
C ASP A 26 2.05 12.25 -11.56
N TRP A 27 2.46 12.81 -12.69
CA TRP A 27 2.75 14.23 -12.80
C TRP A 27 1.49 15.11 -12.73
N GLU A 28 0.31 14.55 -12.99
CA GLU A 28 -0.93 15.31 -13.06
C GLU A 28 -1.55 15.53 -11.69
N GLN A 29 -1.45 14.54 -10.80
CA GLN A 29 -2.05 14.60 -9.46
C GLN A 29 -1.16 15.30 -8.43
N PHE A 30 0.16 15.34 -8.62
CA PHE A 30 1.07 15.91 -7.62
C PHE A 30 1.14 17.45 -7.65
N ASN A 31 1.00 18.09 -6.49
CA ASN A 31 1.19 19.53 -6.34
C ASN A 31 2.65 19.87 -6.00
N TYR A 32 3.44 20.19 -7.02
CA TYR A 32 4.88 20.51 -6.89
C TYR A 32 5.20 21.71 -5.99
N THR A 33 4.23 22.59 -5.72
CA THR A 33 4.45 23.70 -4.77
C THR A 33 4.60 23.20 -3.34
N LEU A 34 4.05 22.02 -3.01
CA LEU A 34 4.14 21.38 -1.70
C LEU A 34 5.41 20.54 -1.53
N LEU A 35 6.15 20.25 -2.61
CA LEU A 35 7.35 19.41 -2.55
C LEU A 35 8.36 19.86 -1.49
N PRO A 36 8.71 21.16 -1.33
CA PRO A 36 9.63 21.59 -0.29
C PRO A 36 9.12 21.30 1.13
N ASP A 37 7.81 21.36 1.36
CA ASP A 37 7.23 21.10 2.67
C ASP A 37 7.15 19.60 2.96
N ILE A 38 6.78 18.80 1.96
CA ILE A 38 6.84 17.33 2.02
C ILE A 38 8.26 16.86 2.37
N MET A 39 9.28 17.37 1.67
CA MET A 39 10.68 16.96 1.89
C MET A 39 11.28 17.45 3.22
N LYS A 40 10.60 18.33 3.97
CA LYS A 40 11.00 18.69 5.34
C LYS A 40 10.64 17.62 6.36
N ILE A 41 9.59 16.83 6.09
CA ILE A 41 9.02 15.85 7.02
C ILE A 41 9.22 14.40 6.57
N PHE A 42 9.31 14.17 5.25
CA PHE A 42 9.47 12.87 4.64
C PHE A 42 10.90 12.65 4.12
N PRO A 43 11.51 11.47 4.35
CA PRO A 43 11.04 10.38 5.20
C PRO A 43 11.28 10.68 6.69
N THR A 44 10.37 10.24 7.58
CA THR A 44 10.49 10.43 9.04
C THR A 44 11.40 9.38 9.72
N GLY A 45 12.15 8.61 8.92
CA GLY A 45 13.09 7.59 9.41
C GLY A 45 12.41 6.28 9.87
N GLY A 46 13.22 5.25 10.13
CA GLY A 46 12.77 3.93 10.56
C GLY A 46 13.94 3.04 10.97
N SER A 47 13.66 1.85 11.50
CA SER A 47 14.73 0.92 11.91
C SER A 47 15.30 0.17 10.69
N ALA A 48 16.60 -0.13 10.72
CA ALA A 48 17.22 -0.99 9.71
C ALA A 48 16.53 -2.38 9.65
N ASN A 49 16.08 -2.90 10.80
CA ASN A 49 15.34 -4.15 10.88
C ASN A 49 14.03 -4.09 10.07
N THR A 50 13.35 -2.95 10.02
CA THR A 50 12.13 -2.81 9.21
C THR A 50 12.43 -2.98 7.72
N VAL A 51 13.51 -2.37 7.23
CA VAL A 51 13.93 -2.50 5.82
C VAL A 51 14.35 -3.94 5.51
N ILE A 52 15.11 -4.57 6.42
CA ILE A 52 15.49 -5.99 6.29
C ILE A 52 14.25 -6.87 6.26
N HIS A 53 13.25 -6.58 7.09
CA HIS A 53 12.03 -7.37 7.15
C HIS A 53 11.23 -7.31 5.85
N TYR A 54 11.09 -6.13 5.23
CA TYR A 54 10.46 -6.01 3.92
C TYR A 54 11.18 -6.86 2.87
N SER A 55 12.52 -6.89 2.90
CA SER A 55 13.31 -7.77 2.02
C SER A 55 13.04 -9.26 2.28
N GLN A 56 12.89 -9.67 3.55
CA GLN A 56 12.53 -11.05 3.91
C GLN A 56 11.12 -11.42 3.41
N VAL A 57 10.15 -10.53 3.54
CA VAL A 57 8.79 -10.72 3.04
C VAL A 57 8.82 -10.87 1.52
N PHE A 58 9.50 -9.97 0.81
CA PHE A 58 9.65 -10.03 -0.64
C PHE A 58 10.31 -11.33 -1.11
N GLN A 59 11.43 -11.73 -0.50
CA GLN A 59 12.17 -12.94 -0.87
C GLN A 59 11.38 -14.23 -0.59
N SER A 60 10.59 -14.24 0.48
CA SER A 60 9.84 -15.44 0.87
C SER A 60 8.47 -15.56 0.22
N GLY A 61 7.90 -14.45 -0.26
CA GLY A 61 6.53 -14.39 -0.75
C GLY A 61 5.49 -14.67 0.34
N LYS A 62 5.86 -14.51 1.62
CA LYS A 62 5.01 -14.85 2.76
C LYS A 62 4.81 -13.64 3.69
N PHE A 63 3.58 -13.44 4.12
CA PHE A 63 3.27 -12.50 5.18
C PHE A 63 3.50 -13.16 6.55
N ARG A 64 4.69 -12.94 7.13
CA ARG A 64 5.17 -13.65 8.32
C ARG A 64 6.03 -12.79 9.22
N GLN A 65 6.32 -13.28 10.43
CA GLN A 65 7.14 -12.57 11.41
C GLN A 65 8.61 -12.42 10.96
N TYR A 66 9.36 -11.56 11.66
CA TYR A 66 10.76 -11.30 11.34
C TYR A 66 11.62 -12.56 11.43
N ASP A 67 12.43 -12.82 10.40
CA ASP A 67 13.36 -13.94 10.43
C ASP A 67 14.67 -13.50 11.12
N TYR A 68 14.92 -14.01 12.32
CA TYR A 68 16.15 -13.76 13.06
C TYR A 68 17.28 -14.74 12.71
N GLY A 69 17.03 -15.68 11.81
CA GLY A 69 17.87 -16.85 11.56
C GLY A 69 17.56 -18.00 12.51
N ARG A 70 17.80 -19.22 12.04
CA ARG A 70 17.40 -20.50 12.67
C ARG A 70 17.58 -20.55 14.20
N THR A 71 18.78 -20.25 14.70
CA THR A 71 19.08 -20.35 16.14
C THR A 71 18.23 -19.39 16.96
N LYS A 72 18.06 -18.15 16.50
CA LYS A 72 17.30 -17.14 17.24
C LYS A 72 15.79 -17.30 17.04
N ASN A 73 15.34 -17.82 15.90
CA ASN A 73 13.95 -18.22 15.70
C ASN A 73 13.55 -19.33 16.67
N LEU A 74 14.39 -20.36 16.87
CA LEU A 74 14.09 -21.42 17.84
C LEU A 74 13.93 -20.88 19.26
N LEU A 75 14.72 -19.88 19.65
CA LEU A 75 14.61 -19.23 20.96
C LEU A 75 13.41 -18.27 21.07
N THR A 76 12.94 -17.72 19.95
CA THR A 76 11.91 -16.66 19.94
C THR A 76 10.51 -17.22 19.64
N TYR A 77 10.43 -18.24 18.80
CA TYR A 77 9.19 -18.76 18.21
C TYR A 77 8.99 -20.27 18.45
N ASP A 78 9.93 -20.94 19.12
CA ASP A 78 9.97 -22.41 19.24
C ASP A 78 9.95 -23.14 17.88
N SER A 79 10.40 -22.45 16.82
CA SER A 79 10.40 -22.92 15.43
C SER A 79 11.67 -22.47 14.72
N ALA A 80 12.18 -23.28 13.78
CA ALA A 80 13.33 -22.93 12.96
C ALA A 80 13.02 -21.78 11.98
N GLU A 81 11.78 -21.71 11.50
CA GLU A 81 11.27 -20.68 10.59
C GLU A 81 10.32 -19.74 11.33
N PRO A 82 10.25 -18.44 10.95
CA PRO A 82 9.28 -17.53 11.53
C PRO A 82 7.84 -17.95 11.14
N PRO A 83 6.88 -17.85 12.07
CA PRO A 83 5.49 -18.19 11.79
C PRO A 83 4.80 -17.17 10.88
N ASP A 84 3.91 -17.67 10.01
CA ASP A 84 3.07 -16.85 9.13
C ASP A 84 1.95 -16.17 9.94
N TYR A 85 1.54 -14.97 9.52
CA TYR A 85 0.38 -14.31 10.11
C TYR A 85 -0.90 -14.92 9.55
N ASN A 86 -1.75 -15.45 10.43
CA ASN A 86 -3.02 -16.03 10.01
C ASN A 86 -4.07 -14.94 9.71
N LEU A 87 -4.24 -14.62 8.42
CA LEU A 87 -5.21 -13.63 7.94
C LEU A 87 -6.67 -13.99 8.27
N ALA A 88 -6.99 -15.28 8.47
CA ALA A 88 -8.34 -15.71 8.87
C ALA A 88 -8.75 -15.18 10.26
N ASN A 89 -7.79 -14.75 11.09
CA ASN A 89 -8.08 -14.14 12.38
C ASN A 89 -8.53 -12.67 12.28
N ILE A 90 -8.44 -12.04 11.09
CA ILE A 90 -8.80 -10.65 10.88
C ILE A 90 -10.31 -10.53 10.62
N MET A 91 -11.08 -10.50 11.70
CA MET A 91 -12.55 -10.52 11.64
C MET A 91 -13.19 -9.15 11.35
N VAL A 92 -12.41 -8.07 11.40
CA VAL A 92 -12.91 -6.71 11.14
C VAL A 92 -13.30 -6.56 9.68
N SER A 93 -14.31 -5.73 9.41
CA SER A 93 -14.71 -5.41 8.05
C SER A 93 -13.69 -4.50 7.38
N ILE A 94 -13.21 -4.90 6.19
CA ILE A 94 -12.13 -4.24 5.46
C ILE A 94 -12.63 -3.72 4.12
N ALA A 95 -12.24 -2.49 3.78
CA ALA A 95 -12.32 -1.95 2.42
C ALA A 95 -10.90 -1.72 1.91
N ILE A 96 -10.57 -2.27 0.75
CA ILE A 96 -9.24 -2.18 0.14
C ILE A 96 -9.29 -1.20 -1.01
N PHE A 97 -8.37 -0.25 -1.03
CA PHE A 97 -8.21 0.74 -2.09
C PHE A 97 -6.83 0.56 -2.71
N TYR A 98 -6.74 0.54 -4.02
CA TYR A 98 -5.46 0.41 -4.73
C TYR A 98 -5.45 1.26 -6.01
N GLY A 99 -4.27 1.71 -6.39
CA GLY A 99 -4.06 2.54 -7.57
C GLY A 99 -3.40 1.73 -8.69
N PRO A 100 -3.86 1.82 -9.95
CA PRO A 100 -3.28 1.07 -11.06
C PRO A 100 -1.87 1.53 -11.46
N GLY A 101 -1.45 2.73 -11.03
CA GLY A 101 -0.11 3.28 -11.24
C GLY A 101 0.86 3.04 -10.08
N ASP A 102 0.45 2.32 -9.03
CA ASP A 102 1.30 2.03 -7.86
C ASP A 102 2.38 0.99 -8.23
N THR A 103 3.65 1.38 -8.13
CA THR A 103 4.79 0.48 -8.42
C THR A 103 5.32 -0.26 -7.20
N MET A 104 4.85 0.05 -6.00
CA MET A 104 5.24 -0.64 -4.76
C MET A 104 4.33 -1.83 -4.45
N ILE A 105 3.11 -1.84 -4.99
CA ILE A 105 2.10 -2.86 -4.74
C ILE A 105 1.70 -3.54 -6.05
N ASP A 106 1.78 -4.87 -6.08
CA ASP A 106 1.28 -5.65 -7.22
C ASP A 106 -0.23 -5.87 -7.09
N ILE A 107 -0.97 -5.65 -8.17
CA ILE A 107 -2.44 -5.81 -8.21
C ILE A 107 -2.84 -7.25 -7.89
N MET A 108 -2.04 -8.25 -8.28
CA MET A 108 -2.30 -9.66 -7.95
C MET A 108 -2.18 -9.91 -6.45
N ASP A 109 -1.25 -9.25 -5.77
CA ASP A 109 -1.12 -9.36 -4.32
C ASP A 109 -2.30 -8.69 -3.58
N VAL A 110 -2.86 -7.61 -4.13
CA VAL A 110 -4.13 -7.04 -3.65
C VAL A 110 -5.28 -8.05 -3.78
N LYS A 111 -5.39 -8.70 -4.94
CA LYS A 111 -6.41 -9.73 -5.17
C LYS A 111 -6.24 -10.92 -4.22
N ARG A 112 -5.02 -11.45 -4.08
CA ARG A 112 -4.68 -12.52 -3.12
C ARG A 112 -5.06 -12.13 -1.69
N LEU A 113 -4.70 -10.93 -1.25
CA LEU A 113 -5.06 -10.42 0.07
C LEU A 113 -6.58 -10.36 0.24
N SER A 114 -7.31 -9.87 -0.77
CA SER A 114 -8.76 -9.79 -0.71
C SER A 114 -9.43 -11.16 -0.58
N CYS A 115 -8.90 -12.20 -1.25
CA CYS A 115 -9.38 -13.56 -1.14
C CYS A 115 -9.04 -14.23 0.19
N ALA A 116 -7.88 -13.91 0.77
CA ALA A 116 -7.42 -14.50 2.03
C ALA A 116 -8.10 -13.90 3.28
N LEU A 117 -8.70 -12.71 3.15
CA LEU A 117 -9.38 -12.02 4.25
C LEU A 117 -10.85 -12.45 4.35
N PRO A 118 -11.37 -12.76 5.56
CA PRO A 118 -12.71 -13.32 5.71
C PRO A 118 -13.84 -12.30 5.59
N ASN A 119 -13.56 -10.99 5.66
CA ASN A 119 -14.58 -9.94 5.77
C ASN A 119 -14.23 -8.69 4.95
N VAL A 120 -14.06 -8.86 3.64
CA VAL A 120 -13.84 -7.77 2.70
C VAL A 120 -15.18 -7.25 2.18
N MET A 121 -15.44 -5.97 2.43
CA MET A 121 -16.67 -5.29 2.01
C MET A 121 -16.53 -4.55 0.67
N ASP A 122 -15.32 -4.07 0.36
CA ASP A 122 -15.02 -3.31 -0.85
C ASP A 122 -13.60 -3.59 -1.32
N VAL A 123 -13.41 -3.68 -2.63
CA VAL A 123 -12.11 -3.64 -3.29
C VAL A 123 -12.27 -2.65 -4.43
N TYR A 124 -11.59 -1.53 -4.30
CA TYR A 124 -11.80 -0.37 -5.16
C TYR A 124 -10.49 0.01 -5.84
N GLU A 125 -10.44 -0.22 -7.14
CA GLU A 125 -9.44 0.38 -8.01
C GLU A 125 -9.76 1.87 -8.18
N VAL A 126 -8.82 2.73 -7.82
CA VAL A 126 -9.01 4.17 -8.00
C VAL A 126 -9.09 4.45 -9.51
N PRO A 127 -10.15 5.13 -10.02
CA PRO A 127 -10.42 5.29 -11.44
C PRO A 127 -9.56 6.40 -12.05
N TRP A 128 -8.24 6.26 -11.90
CA TRP A 128 -7.23 7.15 -12.41
C TRP A 128 -6.00 6.31 -12.81
N PRO A 129 -5.70 6.15 -14.11
CA PRO A 129 -4.72 5.15 -14.58
C PRO A 129 -3.32 5.26 -13.99
N ASN A 130 -2.88 6.47 -13.65
CA ASN A 130 -1.56 6.72 -13.09
C ASN A 130 -1.55 6.79 -11.56
N PHE A 131 -2.69 6.52 -10.90
CA PHE A 131 -2.82 6.73 -9.45
C PHE A 131 -1.83 5.83 -8.73
N ASN A 132 -0.86 6.46 -8.09
CA ASN A 132 0.34 5.82 -7.57
C ASN A 132 0.30 5.68 -6.04
N HIS A 133 1.38 5.13 -5.47
CA HIS A 133 1.47 4.85 -4.04
C HIS A 133 1.26 6.08 -3.14
N MET A 134 1.76 7.25 -3.56
CA MET A 134 1.69 8.48 -2.78
C MET A 134 0.46 9.32 -3.05
N ASP A 135 -0.28 9.05 -4.13
CA ASP A 135 -1.47 9.81 -4.49
C ASP A 135 -2.60 9.65 -3.46
N PHE A 136 -2.62 8.56 -2.71
CA PHE A 136 -3.49 8.39 -1.54
C PHE A 136 -3.31 9.46 -0.45
N ILE A 137 -2.21 10.21 -0.47
CA ILE A 137 -1.89 11.26 0.50
C ILE A 137 -1.68 12.62 -0.19
N TRP A 138 -1.01 12.64 -1.35
CA TRP A 138 -0.50 13.86 -1.98
C TRP A 138 -1.22 14.27 -3.26
N ALA A 139 -2.14 13.46 -3.80
CA ALA A 139 -2.89 13.83 -4.99
C ALA A 139 -3.83 15.00 -4.69
N LYS A 140 -3.84 16.00 -5.59
CA LYS A 140 -4.74 17.16 -5.50
C LYS A 140 -6.22 16.75 -5.54
N ASP A 141 -6.56 15.67 -6.25
CA ASP A 141 -7.92 15.14 -6.34
C ASP A 141 -8.16 13.90 -5.45
N ALA A 142 -7.25 13.57 -4.51
CA ALA A 142 -7.42 12.44 -3.57
C ALA A 142 -8.77 12.49 -2.83
N SER A 143 -9.27 13.70 -2.52
CA SER A 143 -10.58 13.89 -1.90
C SER A 143 -11.71 13.27 -2.73
N LYS A 144 -11.75 13.55 -4.03
CA LYS A 144 -12.80 13.08 -4.93
C LYS A 144 -12.61 11.61 -5.30
N LEU A 145 -11.36 11.22 -5.57
CA LEU A 145 -11.01 9.90 -6.08
C LEU A 145 -11.09 8.81 -4.99
N VAL A 146 -10.79 9.16 -3.73
CA VAL A 146 -10.67 8.21 -2.61
C VAL A 146 -11.51 8.63 -1.40
N TYR A 147 -11.27 9.82 -0.84
CA TYR A 147 -11.76 10.14 0.52
C TYR A 147 -13.29 10.24 0.61
N GLU A 148 -13.96 10.77 -0.41
CA GLU A 148 -15.42 10.80 -0.47
C GLU A 148 -16.02 9.39 -0.40
N ARG A 149 -15.40 8.40 -1.04
CA ARG A 149 -15.84 6.99 -0.97
C ARG A 149 -15.58 6.40 0.41
N VAL A 150 -14.40 6.64 0.99
CA VAL A 150 -14.09 6.24 2.38
C VAL A 150 -15.13 6.79 3.35
N LEU A 151 -15.48 8.08 3.25
CA LEU A 151 -16.49 8.71 4.11
C LEU A 151 -17.90 8.14 3.89
N LYS A 152 -18.26 7.73 2.67
CA LYS A 152 -19.54 7.04 2.40
C LYS A 152 -19.58 5.67 3.07
N ILE A 153 -18.49 4.89 2.97
CA ILE A 153 -18.35 3.58 3.64
C ILE A 153 -18.45 3.75 5.16
N MET A 154 -17.72 4.71 5.74
CA MET A 154 -17.77 4.98 7.19
C MET A 154 -19.17 5.40 7.67
N ARG A 155 -19.93 6.15 6.86
CA ARG A 155 -21.32 6.54 7.15
C ARG A 155 -22.34 5.46 6.83
N LYS A 156 -21.93 4.33 6.23
CA LYS A 156 -22.81 3.25 5.75
C LYS A 156 -23.86 3.72 4.74
N GLU A 157 -23.53 4.74 3.94
CA GLU A 157 -24.41 5.25 2.89
C GLU A 157 -24.36 4.33 1.66
N ASN A 158 -25.52 3.89 1.15
CA ASN A 158 -25.66 3.03 -0.03
C ASN A 158 -24.77 1.76 -0.05
N PRO A 159 -24.93 0.83 0.93
CA PRO A 159 -24.14 -0.39 1.00
C PRO A 159 -24.29 -1.30 -0.24
N ASN A 160 -25.41 -1.19 -0.96
CA ASN A 160 -25.71 -1.99 -2.15
C ASN A 160 -24.98 -1.51 -3.42
N ASN A 161 -24.36 -0.33 -3.40
CA ASN A 161 -23.59 0.24 -4.52
C ASN A 161 -22.08 0.10 -4.30
N ILE A 162 -21.69 -0.68 -3.29
CA ILE A 162 -20.32 -1.14 -3.05
C ILE A 162 -20.12 -2.38 -3.92
N THR A 163 -19.98 -2.15 -5.23
CA THR A 163 -20.09 -3.15 -6.30
C THR A 163 -18.89 -4.09 -6.42
N SER A 164 -18.22 -4.44 -5.33
CA SER A 164 -16.96 -5.20 -5.39
C SER A 164 -17.03 -6.57 -4.71
N ALA A 165 -17.84 -6.75 -3.66
CA ALA A 165 -17.86 -8.01 -2.90
C ALA A 165 -18.31 -9.24 -3.74
N MET A 166 -19.23 -9.07 -4.69
CA MET A 166 -19.66 -10.18 -5.56
C MET A 166 -18.63 -10.54 -6.65
N ILE A 167 -17.90 -9.55 -7.18
CA ILE A 167 -16.92 -9.78 -8.27
C ILE A 167 -15.67 -10.49 -7.74
N ILE A 168 -15.24 -10.18 -6.52
CA ILE A 168 -14.05 -10.77 -5.91
C ILE A 168 -14.22 -12.27 -5.70
N ASN A 169 -15.38 -12.75 -5.23
CA ASN A 169 -15.58 -14.18 -4.99
C ASN A 169 -15.36 -15.01 -6.25
N ASP A 170 -15.88 -14.57 -7.40
CA ASP A 170 -15.69 -15.26 -8.68
C ASP A 170 -14.24 -15.19 -9.18
N GLU A 171 -13.53 -14.07 -8.94
CA GLU A 171 -12.10 -13.93 -9.24
C GLU A 171 -11.21 -14.82 -8.34
N CYS A 172 -11.55 -14.99 -7.07
CA CYS A 172 -10.83 -15.87 -6.16
C CYS A 172 -10.88 -17.33 -6.63
N TYR A 173 -12.05 -17.80 -7.10
CA TYR A 173 -12.21 -19.15 -7.64
C TYR A 173 -11.41 -19.38 -8.93
N THR A 174 -11.28 -18.37 -9.80
CA THR A 174 -10.59 -18.49 -11.09
C THR A 174 -9.07 -18.39 -11.01
N LEU A 175 -8.54 -17.82 -9.93
CA LEU A 175 -7.09 -17.69 -9.71
C LEU A 175 -6.43 -18.96 -9.12
N ASN A 176 -7.18 -20.03 -8.83
CA ASN A 176 -6.70 -21.23 -8.13
C ASN A 176 -5.94 -20.89 -6.83
N LEU A 177 -6.43 -19.90 -6.09
CA LEU A 177 -5.90 -19.48 -4.79
C LEU A 177 -6.72 -20.09 -3.65
#